data_AF-A0A7M2WWP2-F1
#
_entry.id   AF-A0A7M2WWP2-F1
#
_cell.length_a   1.000
_cell.length_b   1.000
_cell.length_c   1.000
_cell.angle_alpha   90.00
_cell.angle_beta   90.00
_cell.angle_gamma   90.00
#
_symmetry.space_group_name_H-M   'P 1'
#
loop_
_entity.id
_entity.type
_entity.pdbx_description
1 polymer ?
#
loop_
_entity_poly.entity_id
_entity_poly.type
_entity_poly.pdbx_seq_one_letter_code
_entity_poly.pdbx_strand_id
1 'polypeptide(L)'
;MNALQLVGPLMGAAGMLVALALARFGTDDLVKPSATFGLVAAALGLFLYIAGRVAAGPAEKPIRRTPTIKGPGRFRVSGVTRTTQADAEILVEAASESNARVKAELKGMVVTAIERDFGI
;
A
#
# COMPACT_ATOMS: atom_id res chain seq x y z
N MET A 1 18.29 -15.76 -11.59
CA MET A 1 17.07 -15.08 -12.09
C MET A 1 16.06 -16.17 -12.38
N ASN A 2 14.94 -16.21 -11.65
CA ASN A 2 14.05 -17.37 -11.59
C ASN A 2 13.07 -17.41 -12.78
N ALA A 3 12.96 -18.57 -13.42
CA ALA A 3 12.11 -18.85 -14.58
C ALA A 3 10.59 -18.69 -14.34
N LEU A 4 10.16 -18.39 -13.12
CA LEU A 4 8.75 -18.26 -12.73
C LEU A 4 8.14 -16.89 -13.05
N GLN A 5 8.96 -15.86 -13.36
CA GLN A 5 8.46 -14.52 -13.68
C GLN A 5 8.07 -14.31 -15.16
N LEU A 6 8.31 -15.30 -16.03
CA LEU A 6 8.04 -15.19 -17.47
C LEU A 6 6.73 -15.87 -17.92
N VAL A 7 6.09 -16.65 -17.05
CA VAL A 7 4.87 -17.42 -17.41
C VAL A 7 3.64 -16.51 -17.49
N GLY A 8 3.58 -15.45 -16.67
CA GLY A 8 2.49 -14.47 -16.66
C GLY A 8 2.28 -13.73 -18.00
N PRO A 9 3.31 -13.10 -18.59
CA PRO A 9 3.15 -12.35 -19.84
C PRO A 9 2.90 -13.23 -21.06
N LEU A 10 3.39 -14.47 -21.09
CA LEU A 10 3.17 -15.42 -22.19
C LEU A 10 1.72 -15.90 -22.28
N MET A 11 1.04 -16.11 -21.15
CA MET A 11 -0.38 -16.45 -21.13
C MET A 11 -1.27 -15.29 -21.61
N GLY A 12 -0.89 -14.04 -21.31
CA GLY A 12 -1.60 -12.84 -21.80
C GLY A 12 -1.48 -12.67 -23.32
N ALA A 13 -0.31 -12.91 -23.90
CA ALA A 13 -0.08 -12.80 -25.34
C ALA A 13 -0.85 -13.87 -26.14
N ALA A 14 -0.93 -15.10 -25.63
CA ALA A 14 -1.69 -16.17 -26.27
C ALA A 14 -3.20 -15.87 -26.30
N GLY A 15 -3.77 -15.36 -25.19
CA GLY A 15 -5.17 -14.94 -25.14
C GLY A 15 -5.49 -13.80 -26.11
N MET A 16 -4.57 -12.84 -26.26
CA MET A 16 -4.73 -11.71 -27.18
C MET A 16 -4.65 -12.13 -28.66
N LEU A 17 -3.79 -13.10 -29.00
CA LEU A 17 -3.71 -13.65 -30.36
C LEU A 17 -4.96 -14.44 -30.74
N VAL A 18 -5.56 -15.20 -29.81
CA VAL A 18 -6.81 -15.92 -30.04
C VAL A 18 -7.98 -14.94 -30.25
N ALA A 19 -8.05 -13.88 -29.44
CA ALA A 19 -9.06 -12.83 -29.61
C ALA A 19 -8.93 -12.12 -30.97
N LEU A 20 -7.69 -11.85 -31.41
CA LEU A 20 -7.42 -11.21 -32.70
C LEU A 20 -7.70 -12.14 -33.89
N ALA A 21 -7.50 -13.45 -33.72
CA ALA A 21 -7.82 -14.46 -34.72
C ALA A 21 -9.34 -14.62 -34.90
N LEU A 22 -10.11 -14.59 -33.81
CA LEU A 22 -11.57 -14.63 -33.84
C LEU A 22 -12.18 -13.35 -34.45
N ALA A 23 -11.53 -12.20 -34.30
CA ALA A 23 -11.95 -10.95 -34.92
C ALA A 23 -11.77 -10.91 -36.45
N ARG A 24 -10.98 -11.83 -37.03
CA ARG A 24 -10.66 -11.86 -38.48
C ARG A 24 -11.59 -12.77 -39.29
N PHE A 25 -12.41 -13.59 -38.65
CA PHE A 25 -13.43 -14.39 -39.31
C PHE A 25 -14.75 -13.61 -39.35
N GLY A 26 -14.95 -12.93 -40.49
CA GLY A 26 -16.13 -12.10 -40.78
C GLY A 26 -17.45 -12.85 -40.61
N THR A 27 -18.40 -12.20 -39.96
CA THR A 27 -19.74 -12.73 -39.70
C THR A 27 -20.76 -11.58 -39.76
N ASP A 28 -20.81 -10.89 -40.90
CA ASP A 28 -21.56 -9.63 -41.04
C ASP A 28 -23.09 -9.74 -40.80
N ASP A 29 -23.66 -10.95 -40.76
CA ASP A 29 -25.07 -11.15 -40.38
C ASP A 29 -25.33 -12.06 -39.16
N LEU A 30 -24.27 -12.58 -38.52
CA LEU A 30 -24.38 -13.38 -37.29
C LEU A 30 -23.72 -12.71 -36.06
N VAL A 31 -23.11 -11.52 -36.24
CA VAL A 31 -22.38 -10.77 -35.19
C VAL A 31 -23.28 -9.86 -34.36
N LYS A 32 -24.44 -9.46 -34.86
CA LYS A 32 -25.35 -8.53 -34.17
C LYS A 32 -25.81 -9.04 -32.78
N PRO A 33 -26.20 -10.33 -32.60
CA PRO A 33 -26.50 -10.83 -31.27
C PRO A 33 -25.24 -11.15 -30.44
N SER A 34 -24.15 -11.64 -31.03
CA SER A 34 -22.96 -12.04 -30.25
C SER A 34 -22.17 -10.85 -29.70
N ALA A 35 -22.09 -9.74 -30.44
CA ALA A 35 -21.47 -8.51 -29.97
C ALA A 35 -22.24 -7.87 -28.81
N THR A 36 -23.58 -7.95 -28.82
CA THR A 36 -24.42 -7.46 -27.70
C THR A 36 -24.26 -8.35 -26.46
N PHE A 37 -24.23 -9.68 -26.61
CA PHE A 37 -23.93 -10.57 -25.49
C PHE A 37 -22.52 -10.34 -24.91
N GLY A 38 -21.51 -10.12 -25.76
CA GLY A 38 -20.15 -9.81 -25.32
C GLY A 38 -20.07 -8.51 -24.53
N LEU A 39 -20.77 -7.47 -24.99
CA LEU A 39 -20.78 -6.16 -24.33
C LEU A 39 -21.51 -6.21 -22.97
N VAL A 40 -22.60 -6.96 -22.88
CA VAL A 40 -23.32 -7.18 -21.60
C VAL A 40 -22.45 -7.98 -20.61
N ALA A 41 -21.77 -9.03 -21.08
CA ALA A 41 -20.87 -9.80 -20.22
C ALA A 41 -19.66 -8.98 -19.73
N ALA A 42 -19.09 -8.12 -20.59
CA ALA A 42 -18.01 -7.22 -20.22
C ALA A 42 -18.48 -6.16 -19.21
N ALA A 43 -19.67 -5.58 -19.40
CA ALA A 43 -20.25 -4.63 -18.46
C ALA A 43 -20.53 -5.27 -17.09
N LEU A 44 -21.06 -6.51 -17.07
CA LEU A 44 -21.30 -7.24 -15.83
C LEU A 44 -19.99 -7.60 -15.11
N GLY A 45 -18.98 -8.05 -15.85
CA GLY A 45 -17.65 -8.33 -15.30
C GLY A 45 -16.98 -7.08 -14.72
N LEU A 46 -17.07 -5.94 -15.42
CA LEU A 46 -16.56 -4.66 -14.93
C LEU A 46 -17.31 -4.19 -13.68
N PHE A 47 -18.64 -4.34 -13.66
CA PHE A 47 -19.47 -4.00 -12.51
C PHE A 47 -19.10 -4.83 -11.27
N LEU A 48 -18.98 -6.15 -11.42
CA LEU A 48 -18.57 -7.04 -10.33
C LEU A 48 -17.14 -6.77 -9.86
N TYR A 49 -16.23 -6.43 -10.78
CA TYR A 49 -14.87 -6.05 -10.45
C TYR A 49 -14.82 -4.79 -9.58
N ILE A 50 -15.56 -3.74 -9.96
CA ILE A 50 -15.64 -2.50 -9.20
C ILE A 50 -16.30 -2.74 -7.84
N ALA A 51 -17.42 -3.48 -7.80
CA ALA A 51 -18.11 -3.82 -6.56
C ALA A 51 -17.22 -4.60 -5.58
N GLY A 52 -16.45 -5.58 -6.08
CA GLY A 52 -15.49 -6.34 -5.28
C GLY A 52 -14.34 -5.49 -4.75
N ARG A 53 -13.88 -4.48 -5.50
CA ARG A 53 -12.86 -3.52 -5.06
C ARG A 53 -13.35 -2.56 -3.99
N VAL A 54 -14.62 -2.18 -4.01
CA VAL A 54 -15.23 -1.32 -2.98
C VAL A 54 -15.50 -2.11 -1.69
N ALA A 55 -15.86 -3.39 -1.80
CA ALA A 55 -16.05 -4.27 -0.65
C ALA A 55 -14.73 -4.71 0.01
N ALA A 56 -13.63 -4.71 -0.74
CA ALA A 56 -12.28 -4.85 -0.21
C ALA A 56 -11.88 -3.54 0.50
N GLY A 57 -12.41 -3.33 1.70
CA GLY A 57 -12.03 -2.22 2.58
C GLY A 57 -10.51 -2.12 2.77
N PRO A 58 -10.01 -0.96 3.23
CA PRO A 58 -8.57 -0.72 3.36
C PRO A 58 -7.95 -1.84 4.18
N ALA A 59 -7.03 -2.59 3.56
CA ALA A 59 -6.28 -3.65 4.23
C ALA A 59 -5.66 -3.06 5.49
N GLU A 60 -6.16 -3.50 6.65
CA GLU A 60 -5.72 -3.04 7.96
C GLU A 60 -4.26 -3.44 8.10
N LYS A 61 -3.37 -2.46 7.86
CA LYS A 61 -1.93 -2.67 7.92
C LYS A 61 -1.62 -3.07 9.37
N PRO A 62 -1.02 -4.26 9.62
CA PRO A 62 -0.80 -4.70 10.99
C PRO A 62 0.13 -3.70 11.67
N ILE A 63 -0.41 -2.96 12.64
CA ILE A 63 0.35 -2.06 13.48
C ILE A 63 1.25 -2.95 14.32
N ARG A 64 2.51 -3.13 13.88
CA ARG A 64 3.53 -3.77 14.71
C ARG A 64 3.69 -2.93 15.96
N ARG A 65 3.09 -3.37 17.06
CA ARG A 65 3.32 -2.80 18.40
C ARG A 65 4.73 -3.23 18.80
N THR A 66 5.70 -2.37 18.55
CA THR A 66 7.05 -2.50 19.12
C THR A 66 6.90 -2.68 20.64
N PRO A 67 7.61 -3.64 21.27
CA PRO A 67 7.53 -3.85 22.71
C PRO A 67 7.97 -2.56 23.41
N THR A 68 7.01 -1.84 23.99
CA THR A 68 7.27 -0.63 24.79
C THR A 68 8.09 -1.03 26.00
N ILE A 69 9.38 -0.66 26.00
CA ILE A 69 10.24 -0.90 27.15
C ILE A 69 9.84 0.13 28.21
N LYS A 70 8.97 -0.30 29.14
CA LYS A 70 8.42 0.53 30.23
C LYS A 70 9.46 0.71 31.32
N GLY A 71 10.38 1.65 31.13
CA GLY A 71 11.30 2.06 32.19
C GLY A 71 11.80 3.49 31.97
N PRO A 72 12.08 4.23 33.06
CA PRO A 72 12.69 5.55 32.95
C PRO A 72 14.04 5.45 32.25
N GLY A 73 14.36 6.43 31.42
CA GLY A 73 15.62 6.46 30.68
C GLY A 73 15.76 7.66 29.78
N ARG A 74 16.89 7.72 29.07
CA ARG A 74 17.11 8.66 27.98
C ARG A 74 16.54 8.06 26.70
N PHE A 75 15.79 8.88 25.97
CA PHE A 75 15.24 8.53 24.67
C PHE A 75 15.80 9.48 23.64
N ARG A 76 16.35 8.93 22.56
CA ARG A 76 16.66 9.66 21.34
C ARG A 76 15.40 9.75 20.53
N VAL A 77 14.89 10.96 20.38
CA VAL A 77 13.70 11.25 19.57
C VAL A 77 14.18 11.92 18.29
N SER A 78 13.89 11.28 17.16
CA SER A 78 14.15 11.82 15.84
C SER A 78 12.83 12.26 15.20
N GLY A 79 12.90 13.34 14.43
CA GLY A 79 11.72 13.96 13.86
C GLY A 79 12.05 15.21 13.06
N VAL A 80 11.01 15.94 12.70
CA VAL A 80 11.12 17.15 11.91
C VAL A 80 10.66 18.35 12.74
N THR A 81 11.43 19.42 12.75
CA THR A 81 11.01 20.64 13.47
C THR A 81 9.88 21.32 12.70
N ARG A 82 8.76 21.64 13.36
CA ARG A 82 7.58 22.21 12.69
C ARG A 82 7.83 23.58 12.06
N THR A 83 8.78 24.35 12.59
CA THR A 83 9.12 25.69 12.10
C THR A 83 10.07 25.65 10.89
N THR A 84 11.13 24.87 10.95
CA THR A 84 12.17 24.83 9.91
C THR A 84 11.98 23.72 8.89
N GLN A 85 11.09 22.76 9.17
CA GLN A 85 10.93 21.51 8.41
C GLN A 85 12.23 20.71 8.25
N ALA A 86 13.24 21.01 9.07
CA ALA A 86 14.50 20.29 9.07
C ALA A 86 14.43 19.07 10.00
N ASP A 87 15.12 18.02 9.59
CA ASP A 87 15.36 16.87 10.45
C ASP A 87 16.16 17.30 11.68
N ALA A 88 15.73 16.82 12.83
CA ALA A 88 16.38 17.08 14.10
C ALA A 88 16.33 15.83 14.98
N GLU A 89 17.32 15.72 15.86
CA GLU A 89 17.38 14.69 16.88
C GLU A 89 17.53 15.36 18.25
N ILE A 90 16.74 14.91 19.22
CA ILE A 90 16.81 15.40 20.58
C ILE A 90 16.88 14.24 21.57
N LEU A 91 17.72 14.40 22.59
CA LEU A 91 17.74 13.49 23.73
C LEU A 91 16.77 14.00 24.79
N VAL A 92 15.84 13.14 25.20
CA VAL A 92 14.80 13.47 26.17
C VAL A 92 14.81 12.45 27.30
N GLU A 93 14.97 12.95 28.53
CA GLU A 93 14.75 12.15 29.73
C GLU A 93 13.26 12.05 30.01
N ALA A 94 12.76 10.82 30.04
CA ALA A 94 11.35 10.54 30.28
C ALA A 94 11.16 9.25 31.07
N ALA A 95 10.00 9.13 31.74
CA ALA A 95 9.61 7.91 32.43
C ALA A 95 9.18 6.79 31.44
N SER A 96 8.84 7.15 30.20
CA SER A 96 8.37 6.24 29.15
C SER A 96 8.52 6.87 27.76
N GLU A 97 8.47 6.05 26.71
CA GLU A 97 8.46 6.48 25.31
C GLU A 97 7.32 7.46 24.99
N SER A 98 6.11 7.20 25.50
CA SER A 98 4.95 8.09 25.31
C SER A 98 5.21 9.48 25.91
N ASN A 99 5.85 9.54 27.08
CA ASN A 99 6.17 10.82 27.71
C ASN A 99 7.31 11.53 26.95
N ALA A 100 8.30 10.79 26.44
CA ALA A 100 9.34 11.36 25.57
C ALA A 100 8.73 11.98 24.30
N ARG A 101 7.75 11.30 23.69
CA ARG A 101 7.02 11.81 22.52
C ARG A 101 6.31 13.13 22.82
N VAL A 102 5.53 13.17 23.91
CA VAL A 102 4.78 14.38 24.29
C VAL A 102 5.74 15.54 24.56
N LYS A 103 6.85 15.30 25.26
CA LYS A 103 7.87 16.32 25.51
C LYS A 103 8.52 16.83 24.21
N ALA A 104 8.74 15.96 23.23
CA ALA A 104 9.27 16.36 21.92
C ALA A 104 8.25 17.17 21.11
N GLU A 105 6.98 16.75 21.09
CA GLU A 105 5.90 17.47 20.42
C GLU A 105 5.67 18.87 21.02
N LEU A 106 5.76 19.01 22.35
CA LEU A 106 5.69 20.29 23.04
C LEU A 106 6.85 21.25 22.69
N LYS A 107 8.00 20.72 22.25
CA LYS A 107 9.13 21.50 21.73
C LYS A 107 8.97 21.89 20.26
N GLY A 108 7.83 21.59 19.64
CA GLY A 108 7.55 21.90 18.24
C GLY A 108 8.14 20.90 17.26
N MET A 109 8.46 19.68 17.69
CA MET A 109 8.95 18.60 16.83
C MET A 109 7.81 17.65 16.43
N VAL A 110 7.75 17.27 15.17
CA VAL A 110 6.91 16.16 14.69
C VAL A 110 7.73 14.88 14.79
N VAL A 111 7.38 14.03 15.74
CA VAL A 111 8.14 12.81 16.06
C VAL A 111 7.92 11.73 15.00
N THR A 112 9.00 11.19 14.44
CA THR A 112 8.97 10.11 13.46
C THR A 112 9.46 8.78 14.05
N ALA A 113 10.48 8.82 14.91
CA ALA A 113 10.97 7.65 15.63
C ALA A 113 11.45 8.00 17.04
N ILE A 114 11.39 7.00 17.93
CA ILE A 114 11.85 7.08 19.31
C ILE A 114 12.69 5.84 19.56
N GLU A 115 13.94 6.05 19.95
CA GLU A 115 14.87 5.00 20.34
C GLU A 115 15.29 5.23 21.79
N ARG A 116 15.45 4.17 22.56
CA ARG A 116 16.00 4.29 23.91
C ARG A 116 17.52 4.39 23.78
N ASP A 117 18.08 5.47 24.31
CA ASP A 117 19.52 5.66 24.34
C ASP A 117 20.10 4.85 25.50
N PHE A 118 20.84 3.80 25.16
CA PHE A 118 21.45 2.89 26.15
C PHE A 118 22.85 3.33 26.59
N GLY A 119 23.36 4.48 26.10
CA GLY A 119 24.59 5.10 26.61
C GLY A 119 25.81 4.19 26.56
N ILE A 120 26.14 3.68 25.36
CA ILE A 120 27.36 2.92 25.10
C ILE A 120 28.57 3.86 25.03
#